data_AF-A0A948JMA5-F1
#
_entry.id   AF-A0A948JMA5-F1
#
_cell.length_a   1.000
_cell.length_b   1.000
_cell.length_c   1.000
_cell.angle_alpha   90.00
_cell.angle_beta   90.00
_cell.angle_gamma   90.00
#
_symmetry.space_group_name_H-M   'P 1'
#
loop_
_entity.id
_entity.type
_entity.pdbx_description
1 polymer ?
#
loop_
_entity_poly.entity_id
_entity_poly.type
_entity_poly.pdbx_seq_one_letter_code
_entity_poly.pdbx_strand_id
1 'polypeptide(L)'
;MVIIRFLFSFCFLLLFFLNFANAKNFEYLNSEFCKDVVFGDFGFEDRVKYNFPELKKRKLFVGQSRAAYNKNDYYLWIYSHDFEIDGVLDLVAIDWHQRSKDVYYLSLYIFKDKGGFISDLEAAKTFFRGENIYPRNRSGVYPIIPEHFFIEYEGGVVKEESFVGYHKIIPIVIDGITYIYAEKNLSESKRALIFDISKSDISLACIYDL
;
A
#
# COMPACT_ATOMS: atom_id res chain seq x y z
N MET A 1 -52.94 19.42 18.76
CA MET A 1 -51.96 19.47 17.64
C MET A 1 -50.52 19.18 18.12
N VAL A 2 -50.32 18.16 18.97
CA VAL A 2 -49.02 17.85 19.61
C VAL A 2 -48.41 16.55 19.07
N ILE A 3 -49.25 15.62 18.59
CA ILE A 3 -48.84 14.29 18.12
C ILE A 3 -48.02 14.36 16.81
N ILE A 4 -48.31 15.33 15.93
CA ILE A 4 -47.59 15.48 14.65
C ILE A 4 -46.13 15.94 14.87
N ARG A 5 -45.86 16.75 15.91
CA ARG A 5 -44.49 17.22 16.20
C ARG A 5 -43.58 16.10 16.72
N PHE A 6 -44.13 15.14 17.45
CA PHE A 6 -43.37 13.96 17.90
C PHE A 6 -43.02 13.01 16.75
N LEU A 7 -43.92 12.84 15.77
CA LEU A 7 -43.65 12.00 14.60
C LEU A 7 -42.49 12.55 13.74
N PHE A 8 -42.46 13.87 13.52
CA PHE A 8 -41.39 14.50 12.75
C PHE A 8 -40.02 14.42 13.45
N SER A 9 -39.99 14.55 14.77
CA SER A 9 -38.75 14.46 15.55
C SER A 9 -38.19 13.04 15.59
N PHE A 10 -39.07 12.02 15.60
CA PHE A 10 -38.65 10.61 15.57
C PHE A 10 -38.11 10.19 14.19
N CYS A 11 -38.74 10.64 13.09
CA CYS A 11 -38.24 10.39 11.74
C CYS A 11 -36.88 11.06 11.47
N PHE A 12 -36.65 12.27 12.00
CA PHE A 12 -35.35 12.94 11.86
C PHE A 12 -34.25 12.21 12.62
N LEU A 13 -34.54 11.71 13.83
CA LEU A 13 -33.60 10.91 14.60
C LEU A 13 -33.27 9.60 13.87
N LEU A 14 -34.28 8.92 13.31
CA LEU A 14 -34.10 7.67 12.55
C LEU A 14 -33.26 7.89 11.28
N LEU A 15 -33.48 9.00 10.55
CA LEU A 15 -32.68 9.39 9.40
C LEU A 15 -31.24 9.76 9.78
N PHE A 16 -31.02 10.32 10.98
CA PHE A 16 -29.68 10.58 11.49
C PHE A 16 -28.95 9.27 11.80
N PHE A 17 -29.60 8.29 12.44
CA PHE A 17 -29.02 6.97 12.70
C PHE A 17 -28.80 6.15 11.41
N LEU A 18 -29.68 6.27 10.40
CA LEU A 18 -29.47 5.61 9.11
C LEU A 18 -28.29 6.20 8.32
N ASN A 19 -27.96 7.49 8.52
CA ASN A 19 -26.74 8.08 7.93
C ASN A 19 -25.46 7.71 8.69
N PHE A 20 -25.52 7.42 10.00
CA PHE A 20 -24.38 6.86 10.75
C PHE A 20 -24.23 5.34 10.56
N ALA A 21 -25.30 4.65 10.16
CA ALA A 21 -25.26 3.25 9.75
C ALA A 21 -24.82 3.08 8.29
N ASN A 22 -24.43 4.17 7.61
CA ASN A 22 -23.67 4.05 6.39
C ASN A 22 -22.32 3.46 6.78
N ALA A 23 -22.23 2.16 6.56
CA ALA A 23 -21.14 1.30 6.90
C ALA A 23 -19.82 2.04 6.68
N LYS A 24 -18.98 2.07 7.71
CA LYS A 24 -17.56 1.90 7.42
C LYS A 24 -17.50 0.60 6.62
N ASN A 25 -17.50 0.71 5.30
CA ASN A 25 -16.95 -0.31 4.45
C ASN A 25 -15.50 -0.38 4.91
N PHE A 26 -15.27 -1.20 5.94
CA PHE A 26 -13.94 -1.72 6.17
C PHE A 26 -13.62 -2.39 4.85
N GLU A 27 -12.65 -1.85 4.13
CA GLU A 27 -11.99 -2.60 3.07
C GLU A 27 -11.36 -3.78 3.78
N TYR A 28 -12.14 -4.86 3.89
CA TYR A 28 -11.59 -6.18 4.05
C TYR A 28 -10.74 -6.36 2.80
N LEU A 29 -9.43 -6.18 2.94
CA LEU A 29 -8.52 -6.95 2.12
C LEU A 29 -8.95 -8.38 2.39
N ASN A 30 -9.69 -8.96 1.45
CA ASN A 30 -9.99 -10.39 1.46
C ASN A 30 -8.62 -11.05 1.53
N SER A 31 -8.22 -11.44 2.73
CA SER A 31 -7.20 -12.44 2.92
C SER A 31 -7.86 -13.72 2.43
N GLU A 32 -7.90 -13.91 1.11
CA GLU A 32 -7.84 -15.25 0.56
C GLU A 32 -6.57 -15.87 1.13
N PHE A 33 -6.78 -16.48 2.30
CA PHE A 33 -5.96 -17.44 3.00
C PHE A 33 -4.48 -17.47 2.59
N CYS A 34 -3.62 -17.21 3.58
CA CYS A 34 -2.19 -17.57 3.66
C CYS A 34 -1.90 -19.08 3.48
N LYS A 35 -2.59 -19.80 2.58
CA LYS A 35 -2.53 -21.27 2.54
C LYS A 35 -1.49 -21.88 1.61
N ASP A 36 -0.99 -21.17 0.60
CA ASP A 36 -0.18 -21.86 -0.42
C ASP A 36 1.19 -21.23 -0.69
N VAL A 37 1.75 -20.52 0.29
CA VAL A 37 3.20 -20.34 0.33
C VAL A 37 3.77 -21.03 1.56
N VAL A 38 3.42 -22.31 1.71
CA VAL A 38 4.22 -23.26 2.46
C VAL A 38 5.53 -23.42 1.69
N PHE A 39 6.45 -22.49 1.93
CA PHE A 39 7.85 -22.78 1.71
C PHE A 39 8.16 -24.01 2.58
N GLY A 40 8.53 -25.14 1.96
CA GLY A 40 8.99 -26.33 2.69
C GLY A 40 10.23 -26.05 3.54
N ASP A 41 11.09 -27.05 3.76
CA ASP A 41 12.29 -26.98 4.63
C ASP A 41 13.37 -25.91 4.27
N PHE A 42 13.09 -24.95 3.39
CA PHE A 42 13.99 -23.85 3.00
C PHE A 42 13.55 -22.53 3.63
N GLY A 43 14.49 -21.77 4.19
CA GLY A 43 14.21 -20.53 4.92
C GLY A 43 13.71 -19.39 4.01
N PHE A 44 12.90 -18.49 4.57
CA PHE A 44 12.42 -17.26 3.92
C PHE A 44 13.56 -16.45 3.27
N GLU A 45 14.70 -16.36 3.96
CA GLU A 45 15.89 -15.64 3.50
C GLU A 45 16.55 -16.25 2.26
N ASP A 46 16.37 -17.56 2.03
CA ASP A 46 16.99 -18.26 0.89
C ASP A 46 16.24 -18.00 -0.42
N ARG A 47 14.96 -17.60 -0.34
CA ARG A 47 14.08 -17.39 -1.51
C ARG A 47 13.85 -15.92 -1.84
N VAL A 48 13.86 -15.05 -0.84
CA VAL A 48 13.73 -13.62 -1.08
C VAL A 48 15.07 -13.06 -1.53
N LYS A 49 15.15 -12.64 -2.78
CA LYS A 49 16.26 -11.77 -3.19
C LYS A 49 15.84 -10.32 -3.01
N TYR A 50 16.71 -9.54 -2.39
CA TYR A 50 16.51 -8.12 -2.12
C TYR A 50 17.22 -7.23 -3.14
N ASN A 51 18.18 -7.81 -3.88
CA ASN A 51 19.02 -7.15 -4.86
C ASN A 51 19.01 -7.97 -6.15
N PHE A 52 18.28 -7.49 -7.15
CA PHE A 52 18.35 -8.01 -8.51
C PHE A 52 19.03 -6.94 -9.37
N PRO A 53 19.96 -7.29 -10.27
CA PRO A 53 20.69 -6.32 -11.09
C PRO A 53 19.79 -5.34 -11.87
N GLU A 54 18.57 -5.79 -12.17
CA GLU A 54 17.57 -5.05 -12.95
C GLU A 54 16.70 -4.13 -12.10
N LEU A 55 16.59 -4.38 -10.79
CA LEU A 55 15.81 -3.55 -9.87
C LEU A 55 16.58 -2.26 -9.55
N LYS A 56 16.31 -1.20 -10.30
CA LYS A 56 16.85 0.13 -10.01
C LYS A 56 15.97 0.82 -8.97
N LYS A 57 16.60 1.50 -7.99
CA LYS A 57 15.92 2.26 -6.94
C LYS A 57 16.41 3.70 -6.89
N ARG A 58 15.50 4.67 -6.77
CA ARG A 58 15.83 6.09 -6.51
C ARG A 58 14.84 6.74 -5.56
N LYS A 59 15.30 7.75 -4.82
CA LYS A 59 14.42 8.70 -4.12
C LYS A 59 14.28 9.95 -4.99
N LEU A 60 13.04 10.32 -5.33
CA LEU A 60 12.75 11.46 -6.20
C LEU A 60 11.94 12.51 -5.46
N PHE A 61 12.36 13.77 -5.55
CA PHE A 61 11.56 14.91 -5.12
C PHE A 61 10.66 15.38 -6.26
N VAL A 62 9.35 15.23 -6.09
CA VAL A 62 8.33 15.66 -7.03
C VAL A 62 7.68 16.90 -6.44
N GLY A 63 8.20 18.08 -6.80
CA GLY A 63 7.71 19.34 -6.27
C GLY A 63 8.34 20.55 -6.95
N GLN A 64 7.68 21.71 -6.88
CA GLN A 64 8.12 22.96 -7.50
C GLN A 64 9.19 23.68 -6.68
N SER A 65 9.11 23.64 -5.34
CA SER A 65 10.02 24.33 -4.44
C SER A 65 10.34 23.46 -3.22
N ARG A 66 11.59 23.47 -2.73
CA ARG A 66 11.89 22.82 -1.44
C ARG A 66 11.52 23.69 -0.24
N ALA A 67 11.08 24.92 -0.47
CA ALA A 67 10.76 25.89 0.57
C ALA A 67 9.24 25.92 0.87
N ALA A 68 8.88 25.46 2.07
CA ALA A 68 7.60 25.53 2.79
C ALA A 68 6.36 24.82 2.20
N TYR A 69 5.69 24.03 3.06
CA TYR A 69 4.41 23.31 2.96
C TYR A 69 3.55 23.54 1.70
N ASN A 70 4.04 23.10 0.55
CA ASN A 70 3.22 22.94 -0.63
C ASN A 70 2.71 21.49 -0.66
N LYS A 71 1.40 21.32 -0.64
CA LYS A 71 0.76 19.99 -0.74
C LYS A 71 1.12 19.24 -2.03
N ASN A 72 1.66 19.95 -3.02
CA ASN A 72 2.10 19.41 -4.30
C ASN A 72 3.56 18.95 -4.31
N ASP A 73 4.29 19.14 -3.20
CA ASP A 73 5.71 18.81 -3.10
C ASP A 73 5.87 17.58 -2.19
N TYR A 74 6.37 16.47 -2.75
CA TYR A 74 6.47 15.18 -2.06
C TYR A 74 7.72 14.41 -2.51
N TYR A 75 8.08 13.41 -1.71
CA TYR A 75 9.20 12.51 -2.01
C TYR A 75 8.67 11.11 -2.28
N LEU A 76 9.06 10.53 -3.41
CA LEU A 76 8.71 9.16 -3.76
C LEU A 76 9.95 8.27 -3.72
N TRP A 77 9.75 7.02 -3.33
CA TRP A 77 10.67 5.96 -3.68
C TRP A 77 10.21 5.35 -4.99
N ILE A 78 11.05 5.43 -6.02
CA ILE A 78 10.73 4.87 -7.33
C ILE A 78 11.63 3.66 -7.62
N TYR A 79 11.03 2.65 -8.20
CA TYR A 79 11.63 1.38 -8.56
C TYR A 79 11.34 1.08 -10.02
N SER A 80 12.27 0.45 -10.72
CA SER A 80 12.02 -0.06 -12.06
C SER A 80 12.37 -1.53 -12.15
N HIS A 81 11.44 -2.32 -12.68
CA HIS A 81 11.54 -3.76 -12.87
C HIS A 81 10.51 -4.21 -13.90
N ASP A 82 10.68 -5.39 -14.46
CA ASP A 82 9.70 -6.05 -15.32
C ASP A 82 8.76 -6.88 -14.42
N PHE A 83 7.58 -6.34 -14.10
CA PHE A 83 6.68 -6.96 -13.12
C PHE A 83 5.83 -8.08 -13.74
N GLU A 84 5.64 -8.06 -15.06
CA GLU A 84 4.83 -9.03 -15.81
C GLU A 84 5.68 -10.12 -16.48
N ILE A 85 7.01 -10.03 -16.39
CA ILE A 85 7.99 -10.93 -17.01
C ILE A 85 7.83 -10.95 -18.54
N ASP A 86 7.56 -9.79 -19.13
CA ASP A 86 7.38 -9.62 -20.58
C ASP A 86 8.61 -9.02 -21.29
N GLY A 87 9.67 -8.75 -20.52
CA GLY A 87 10.90 -8.09 -20.97
C GLY A 87 10.80 -6.57 -20.98
N VAL A 88 9.69 -5.99 -20.56
CA VAL A 88 9.46 -4.55 -20.55
C VAL A 88 9.55 -4.01 -19.12
N LEU A 89 10.35 -2.95 -18.95
CA LEU A 89 10.52 -2.35 -17.62
C LEU A 89 9.35 -1.43 -17.29
N ASP A 90 8.70 -1.71 -16.17
CA ASP A 90 7.73 -0.83 -15.53
C ASP A 90 8.39 0.08 -14.50
N LEU A 91 7.61 1.07 -14.05
CA LEU A 91 7.98 2.00 -13.00
C LEU A 91 6.99 1.89 -11.86
N VAL A 92 7.48 1.60 -10.65
CA VAL A 92 6.69 1.60 -9.43
C VAL A 92 7.10 2.75 -8.54
N ALA A 93 6.14 3.59 -8.17
CA ALA A 93 6.31 4.59 -7.13
C ALA A 93 5.67 4.07 -5.83
N ILE A 94 6.45 4.11 -4.76
CA ILE A 94 6.03 3.77 -3.41
C ILE A 94 6.05 5.03 -2.58
N ASP A 95 4.94 5.29 -1.91
CA ASP A 95 4.79 6.39 -0.97
C ASP A 95 4.29 5.90 0.37
N TRP A 96 4.88 6.42 1.44
CA TRP A 96 4.56 6.05 2.82
C TRP A 96 4.38 7.32 3.64
N HIS A 97 3.17 7.50 4.14
CA HIS A 97 2.76 8.77 4.72
C HIS A 97 2.02 8.59 6.03
N GLN A 98 2.46 9.39 7.01
CA GLN A 98 1.70 9.61 8.22
C GLN A 98 0.54 10.57 7.93
N ARG A 99 -0.70 10.13 8.12
CA ARG A 99 -1.88 11.02 8.02
C ARG A 99 -2.13 11.76 9.32
N SER A 100 -1.98 11.07 10.45
CA SER A 100 -2.12 11.62 11.79
C SER A 100 -1.22 10.90 12.78
N LYS A 101 -1.23 11.32 14.05
CA LYS A 101 -0.53 10.61 15.12
C LYS A 101 -0.93 9.12 15.07
N ASP A 102 0.07 8.25 14.87
CA ASP A 102 -0.08 6.79 14.80
C ASP A 102 -0.94 6.24 13.65
N VAL A 103 -1.17 7.01 12.58
CA VAL A 103 -1.93 6.54 11.40
C VAL A 103 -1.10 6.68 10.14
N TYR A 104 -0.84 5.54 9.49
CA TYR A 104 0.02 5.42 8.32
C TYR A 104 -0.65 4.56 7.26
N TYR A 105 -0.51 4.93 6.00
CA TYR A 105 -0.91 4.10 4.87
C TYR A 105 0.25 3.94 3.89
N LEU A 106 0.14 2.88 3.09
CA LEU A 106 1.05 2.61 1.99
C LEU A 106 0.31 2.88 0.67
N SER A 107 0.86 3.77 -0.14
CA SER A 107 0.41 3.98 -1.52
C SER A 107 1.42 3.39 -2.49
N LEU A 108 0.91 2.65 -3.46
CA LEU A 108 1.67 2.01 -4.51
C LEU A 108 1.10 2.45 -5.85
N TYR A 109 1.95 2.85 -6.78
CA TYR A 109 1.57 3.30 -8.11
C TYR A 109 2.40 2.56 -9.15
N ILE A 110 1.76 1.85 -10.08
CA ILE A 110 2.43 1.05 -11.11
C ILE A 110 2.20 1.69 -12.47
N PHE A 111 3.27 1.98 -13.19
CA PHE A 111 3.21 2.60 -14.51
C PHE A 111 3.89 1.69 -15.53
N LYS A 112 3.06 1.09 -16.39
CA LYS A 112 3.53 0.16 -17.42
C LYS A 112 4.42 0.82 -18.46
N ASP A 113 5.46 0.11 -18.89
CA ASP A 113 6.42 0.54 -19.91
C ASP A 113 7.16 1.86 -19.58
N LYS A 114 7.13 2.28 -18.31
CA LYS A 114 7.67 3.57 -17.86
C LYS A 114 8.99 3.43 -17.11
N GLY A 115 9.51 2.21 -16.96
CA GLY A 115 10.71 1.91 -16.18
C GLY A 115 11.95 2.68 -16.66
N GLY A 116 12.03 2.96 -17.96
CA GLY A 116 13.11 3.77 -18.55
C GLY A 116 13.29 5.15 -17.92
N PHE A 117 12.23 5.75 -17.35
CA PHE A 117 12.33 7.05 -16.68
C PHE A 117 13.26 7.03 -15.47
N ILE A 118 13.51 5.89 -14.82
CA ILE A 118 14.39 5.84 -13.65
C ILE A 118 15.84 6.27 -13.96
N SER A 119 16.24 6.19 -15.24
CA SER A 119 17.55 6.63 -15.74
C SER A 119 17.69 8.15 -15.75
N ASP A 120 16.58 8.86 -15.99
CA ASP A 120 16.52 10.30 -16.21
C ASP A 120 15.60 10.96 -15.17
N LEU A 121 16.22 11.59 -14.17
CA LEU A 121 15.49 12.19 -13.04
C LEU A 121 14.57 13.33 -13.45
N GLU A 122 14.94 14.14 -14.43
CA GLU A 122 14.11 15.28 -14.84
C GLU A 122 12.93 14.82 -15.70
N ALA A 123 13.13 13.79 -16.54
CA ALA A 123 12.03 13.14 -17.24
C ALA A 123 11.06 12.48 -16.27
N ALA A 124 11.56 11.69 -15.31
CA ALA A 124 10.74 11.07 -14.26
C ALA A 124 9.95 12.11 -13.45
N LYS A 125 10.61 13.20 -13.03
CA LYS A 125 9.97 14.29 -12.29
C LYS A 125 8.86 14.97 -13.09
N THR A 126 9.10 15.21 -14.39
CA THR A 126 8.11 15.80 -15.29
C THR A 126 6.92 14.86 -15.47
N PHE A 127 7.19 13.57 -15.66
CA PHE A 127 6.17 12.52 -15.71
C PHE A 127 5.30 12.51 -14.45
N PHE A 128 5.89 12.33 -13.27
CA PHE A 128 5.11 12.25 -12.02
C PHE A 128 4.33 13.53 -11.68
N ARG A 129 4.85 14.70 -12.07
CA ARG A 129 4.07 15.96 -11.98
C ARG A 129 2.85 15.95 -12.90
N GLY A 130 2.98 15.40 -14.10
CA GLY A 130 1.88 15.25 -15.06
C GLY A 130 0.82 14.25 -14.58
N GLU A 131 1.26 13.15 -13.96
CA GLU A 131 0.36 12.13 -13.38
C GLU A 131 -0.45 12.66 -12.19
N ASN A 132 0.02 13.73 -11.53
CA ASN A 132 -0.63 14.30 -10.34
C ASN A 132 -0.88 13.23 -9.25
N ILE A 133 0.09 12.35 -9.04
CA ILE A 133 0.01 11.33 -8.00
C ILE A 133 -0.04 12.01 -6.64
N TYR A 134 -1.21 11.90 -6.01
CA TYR A 134 -1.44 12.25 -4.64
C TYR A 134 -2.37 11.20 -4.07
N PRO A 135 -2.34 10.97 -2.75
CA PRO A 135 -3.26 10.06 -2.06
C PRO A 135 -4.77 10.36 -2.25
N ARG A 136 -5.12 11.41 -3.01
CA ARG A 136 -6.48 11.97 -3.14
C ARG A 136 -6.87 12.35 -4.57
N ASN A 137 -6.02 12.12 -5.58
CA ASN A 137 -6.36 12.44 -6.97
C ASN A 137 -6.68 11.15 -7.75
N ARG A 138 -7.71 11.23 -8.61
CA ARG A 138 -8.23 10.10 -9.39
C ARG A 138 -7.30 9.63 -10.51
N SER A 139 -6.30 10.41 -10.88
CA SER A 139 -5.29 10.02 -11.87
C SER A 139 -4.18 9.26 -11.15
N GLY A 140 -4.16 7.93 -11.30
CA GLY A 140 -3.26 7.04 -10.59
C GLY A 140 -3.92 6.17 -9.51
N VAL A 141 -5.19 5.77 -9.68
CA VAL A 141 -5.78 4.74 -8.81
C VAL A 141 -5.00 3.43 -9.00
N TYR A 142 -4.12 3.19 -8.04
CA TYR A 142 -3.41 1.95 -7.79
C TYR A 142 -3.45 1.72 -6.27
N PRO A 143 -3.28 0.47 -5.83
CA PRO A 143 -3.90 -0.01 -4.60
C PRO A 143 -3.35 0.69 -3.36
N ILE A 144 -4.26 1.27 -2.58
CA ILE A 144 -3.99 1.83 -1.26
C ILE A 144 -4.15 0.67 -0.29
N ILE A 145 -3.10 0.36 0.47
CA ILE A 145 -3.28 -0.55 1.59
C ILE A 145 -3.91 0.26 2.72
N PRO A 146 -5.06 -0.18 3.28
CA PRO A 146 -5.77 0.56 4.31
C PRO A 146 -4.86 0.92 5.48
N GLU A 147 -5.16 2.04 6.13
CA GLU A 147 -4.43 2.53 7.30
C GLU A 147 -4.40 1.49 8.43
N HIS A 148 -5.51 0.78 8.57
CA HIS A 148 -5.75 -0.29 9.51
C HIS A 148 -6.41 -1.44 8.76
N PHE A 149 -5.90 -2.65 8.94
CA PHE A 149 -6.44 -3.86 8.32
C PHE A 149 -6.42 -5.01 9.32
N PHE A 150 -7.25 -6.02 9.10
CA PHE A 150 -7.31 -7.20 9.96
C PHE A 150 -6.49 -8.33 9.35
N ILE A 151 -5.73 -8.99 10.20
CA ILE A 151 -4.97 -10.20 9.88
C ILE A 151 -5.61 -11.36 10.62
N GLU A 152 -5.99 -12.40 9.89
CA GLU A 152 -6.36 -13.69 10.46
C GLU A 152 -5.14 -14.62 10.54
N TYR A 153 -4.86 -15.12 11.74
CA TYR A 153 -3.79 -16.06 12.04
C TYR A 153 -4.31 -17.50 12.08
N GLU A 154 -3.40 -18.48 12.10
CA GLU A 154 -3.74 -19.87 12.36
C GLU A 154 -4.57 -20.02 13.65
N GLY A 155 -5.61 -20.87 13.58
CA GLY A 155 -6.57 -21.04 14.67
C GLY A 155 -7.69 -19.98 14.71
N GLY A 156 -7.80 -19.11 13.70
CA GLY A 156 -8.91 -18.15 13.53
C GLY A 156 -8.77 -16.89 14.41
N VAL A 157 -7.59 -16.64 14.97
CA VAL A 157 -7.32 -15.43 15.75
C VAL A 157 -7.20 -14.25 14.79
N VAL A 158 -8.06 -13.25 14.93
CA VAL A 158 -8.00 -12.02 14.14
C VAL A 158 -7.38 -10.89 14.96
N LYS A 159 -6.36 -10.21 14.41
CA LYS A 159 -5.78 -9.00 15.01
C LYS A 159 -5.78 -7.85 14.03
N GLU A 160 -6.02 -6.65 14.54
CA GLU A 160 -5.81 -5.41 13.78
C GLU A 160 -4.32 -5.14 13.62
N GLU A 161 -3.92 -4.67 12.44
CA GLU A 161 -2.57 -4.28 12.07
C GLU A 161 -2.59 -2.91 11.40
N SER A 162 -1.48 -2.18 11.50
CA SER A 162 -1.26 -0.90 10.83
C SER A 162 0.20 -0.77 10.38
N PHE A 163 0.48 0.20 9.52
CA PHE A 163 1.86 0.47 9.07
C PHE A 163 2.74 1.20 10.11
N VAL A 164 2.29 1.35 11.36
CA VAL A 164 3.10 1.92 12.44
C VAL A 164 4.31 1.00 12.72
N GLY A 165 5.52 1.59 12.71
CA GLY A 165 6.77 0.89 13.01
C GLY A 165 7.41 0.14 11.84
N TYR A 166 6.74 0.04 10.70
CA TYR A 166 7.34 -0.47 9.46
C TYR A 166 8.40 0.51 8.94
N HIS A 167 9.61 0.03 8.70
CA HIS A 167 10.77 0.87 8.36
C HIS A 167 11.39 0.50 7.00
N LYS A 168 11.05 -0.65 6.45
CA LYS A 168 11.53 -1.11 5.14
C LYS A 168 10.34 -1.53 4.31
N ILE A 169 10.08 -0.79 3.23
CA ILE A 169 9.02 -1.07 2.26
C ILE A 169 9.63 -1.03 0.86
N ILE A 170 9.73 -2.19 0.22
CA ILE A 170 10.44 -2.37 -1.05
C ILE A 170 9.79 -3.47 -1.89
N PRO A 171 9.93 -3.44 -3.23
CA PRO A 171 9.65 -4.60 -4.07
C PRO A 171 10.65 -5.73 -3.78
N ILE A 172 10.18 -6.97 -3.84
CA ILE A 172 10.98 -8.21 -3.79
C ILE A 172 10.49 -9.18 -4.85
N VAL A 173 11.33 -10.12 -5.29
CA VAL A 173 10.92 -11.21 -6.19
C VAL A 173 11.02 -12.53 -5.45
N ILE A 174 9.95 -13.33 -5.54
CA ILE A 174 9.85 -14.67 -4.99
C ILE A 174 9.42 -15.57 -6.14
N ASP A 175 10.24 -16.58 -6.46
CA ASP A 175 9.95 -17.57 -7.50
C ASP A 175 9.55 -16.94 -8.86
N GLY A 176 10.16 -15.80 -9.20
CA GLY A 176 9.93 -15.04 -10.44
C GLY A 176 8.79 -14.01 -10.36
N ILE A 177 7.98 -14.01 -9.31
CA ILE A 177 6.85 -13.09 -9.14
C ILE A 177 7.26 -11.92 -8.23
N THR A 178 6.86 -10.70 -8.59
CA THR A 178 7.18 -9.50 -7.80
C THR A 178 6.10 -9.19 -6.78
N TYR A 179 6.54 -8.93 -5.54
CA TYR A 179 5.71 -8.58 -4.39
C TYR A 179 6.20 -7.28 -3.74
N ILE A 180 5.38 -6.71 -2.86
CA ILE A 180 5.82 -5.65 -1.95
C ILE A 180 6.07 -6.23 -0.57
N TYR A 181 7.29 -6.06 -0.09
CA TYR A 181 7.76 -6.44 1.23
C TYR A 181 7.69 -5.24 2.18
N ALA A 182 7.08 -5.44 3.35
CA ALA A 182 7.11 -4.48 4.45
C ALA A 182 7.65 -5.14 5.73
N GLU A 183 8.67 -4.56 6.35
CA GLU A 183 9.27 -5.06 7.60
C GLU A 183 9.22 -4.03 8.74
N LYS A 184 8.85 -4.51 9.94
CA LYS A 184 9.00 -3.80 11.21
C LYS A 184 9.81 -4.62 12.21
N ASN A 185 10.60 -3.94 13.03
CA ASN A 185 11.24 -4.56 14.19
C ASN A 185 10.24 -4.56 15.35
N LEU A 186 10.04 -5.71 15.96
CA LEU A 186 9.36 -5.87 17.25
C LEU A 186 10.42 -5.97 18.35
N SER A 187 10.01 -5.97 19.62
CA SER A 187 10.94 -5.97 20.75
C SER A 187 11.87 -7.19 20.77
N GLU A 188 11.38 -8.35 20.33
CA GLU A 188 12.09 -9.63 20.41
C GLU A 188 12.07 -10.42 19.08
N SER A 189 11.47 -9.85 18.03
CA SER A 189 11.33 -10.48 16.72
C SER A 189 11.22 -9.41 15.63
N LYS A 190 11.10 -9.81 14.38
CA LYS A 190 10.71 -8.94 13.27
C LYS A 190 9.39 -9.40 12.72
N ARG A 191 8.62 -8.48 12.16
CA ARG A 191 7.46 -8.83 11.35
C ARG A 191 7.66 -8.41 9.92
N ALA A 192 7.49 -9.35 9.00
CA ALA A 192 7.41 -9.08 7.57
C ALA A 192 6.01 -9.34 7.04
N LEU A 193 5.51 -8.44 6.20
CA LEU A 193 4.29 -8.60 5.41
C LEU A 193 4.67 -8.62 3.93
N ILE A 194 4.04 -9.50 3.17
CA ILE A 194 4.26 -9.64 1.74
C ILE A 194 2.94 -9.44 1.04
N PHE A 195 2.89 -8.44 0.17
CA PHE A 195 1.70 -8.08 -0.57
C PHE A 195 1.86 -8.49 -2.03
N ASP A 196 0.90 -9.25 -2.54
CA ASP A 196 0.75 -9.54 -3.96
C ASP A 196 0.16 -8.31 -4.65
N ILE A 197 0.88 -7.83 -5.67
CA ILE A 197 0.53 -6.66 -6.49
C ILE A 197 0.22 -7.04 -7.94
N SER A 198 0.21 -8.33 -8.28
CA SER A 198 -0.06 -8.84 -9.63
C SER A 198 -1.56 -8.76 -9.99
N LYS A 199 -2.42 -8.72 -8.98
CA LYS A 199 -3.88 -8.63 -9.14
C LYS A 199 -4.34 -7.18 -9.17
N SER A 200 -5.55 -6.94 -9.69
CA SER A 200 -6.19 -5.62 -9.69
C SER A 200 -6.36 -5.03 -8.28
N ASP A 201 -6.52 -5.91 -7.30
CA ASP A 201 -6.59 -5.56 -5.88
C ASP A 201 -5.33 -6.09 -5.18
N ILE A 202 -4.65 -5.25 -4.39
CA ILE A 202 -3.60 -5.74 -3.50
C ILE A 202 -4.17 -6.77 -2.56
N SER A 203 -3.41 -7.82 -2.29
CA SER A 203 -3.75 -8.79 -1.27
C SER A 203 -2.53 -9.11 -0.40
N LEU A 204 -2.77 -9.42 0.88
CA LEU A 204 -1.71 -9.87 1.77
C LEU A 204 -1.45 -11.36 1.47
N ALA A 205 -0.30 -11.65 0.86
CA ALA A 205 0.10 -13.00 0.48
C ALA A 205 0.65 -13.78 1.68
N CYS A 206 1.52 -13.15 2.48
CA CYS A 206 2.19 -13.82 3.60
C CYS A 206 2.51 -12.87 4.76
N ILE A 207 2.68 -13.47 5.95
CA ILE A 207 3.16 -12.81 7.17
C ILE A 207 4.24 -13.70 7.78
N TYR A 208 5.35 -13.09 8.18
CA TYR A 208 6.39 -13.74 8.96
C TYR A 208 6.58 -13.01 10.27
N ASP A 209 6.61 -13.76 11.37
CA ASP A 209 7.25 -13.31 12.61
C ASP A 209 8.63 -13.99 12.64
N LEU A 210 9.68 -13.26 12.26
CA LEU A 210 11.09 -13.71 12.13
C LEU A 210 11.89 -13.50 13.43
#